data_AF-A0A536WFD8-F1
#
_entry.id   AF-A0A536WFD8-F1
#
_cell.length_a   1.000
_cell.length_b   1.000
_cell.length_c   1.000
_cell.angle_alpha   90.00
_cell.angle_beta   90.00
_cell.angle_gamma   90.00
#
_symmetry.space_group_name_H-M   'P 1'
#
loop_
_entity.id
_entity.type
_entity.pdbx_description
1 polymer ?
#
loop_
_entity_poly.entity_id
_entity_poly.type
_entity_poly.pdbx_seq_one_letter_code
_entity_poly.pdbx_strand_id
1 'polypeptide(L)'
;ICPMDCITFTGNGEEKDLRSRLNAPAKNATQDLYVSGALKTGRVMVKDEDVCLHCGLCAERCPTGAWDMQKYLIEMALPGTNTLPYHKKAA
;
A
#
# COMPACT_ATOMS: atom_id res chain seq x y z
N ILE A 1 15.31 3.84 0.19
CA ILE A 1 14.93 4.34 -1.15
C ILE A 1 13.48 3.93 -1.39
N CYS A 2 12.56 4.85 -1.74
CA CYS A 2 11.17 4.50 -2.07
C CYS A 2 11.05 4.41 -3.59
N PRO A 3 10.78 3.22 -4.18
CA PRO A 3 10.46 3.14 -5.60
C PRO A 3 9.12 3.84 -5.81
N MET A 4 9.14 5.00 -6.47
CA MET A 4 7.95 5.82 -6.69
C MET A 4 7.01 5.22 -7.74
N ASP A 5 7.41 4.12 -8.37
CA ASP A 5 6.69 3.47 -9.48
C ASP A 5 5.60 2.48 -9.01
N CYS A 6 5.47 2.25 -7.70
CA CYS A 6 4.44 1.36 -7.12
C CYS A 6 3.01 1.92 -7.20
N ILE A 7 2.82 3.22 -7.53
CA ILE A 7 1.50 3.83 -7.70
C ILE A 7 1.39 4.41 -9.11
N THR A 8 0.32 4.06 -9.81
CA THR A 8 0.02 4.58 -11.15
C THR A 8 -1.41 5.10 -11.22
N PHE A 9 -1.63 6.30 -11.76
CA PHE A 9 -2.96 6.78 -12.14
C PHE A 9 -3.20 6.45 -13.61
N THR A 10 -4.23 5.66 -13.92
CA THR A 10 -4.48 5.19 -15.29
C THR A 10 -5.97 5.06 -15.57
N GLY A 11 -6.36 4.84 -16.83
CA GLY A 11 -7.74 4.49 -17.16
C GLY A 11 -8.10 3.14 -16.52
N ASN A 12 -9.36 2.96 -16.10
CA ASN A 12 -9.80 1.66 -15.60
C ASN A 12 -9.86 0.63 -16.74
N GLY A 13 -9.84 -0.67 -16.42
CA GLY A 13 -9.92 -1.74 -17.41
C GLY A 13 -9.79 -3.12 -16.78
N GLU A 14 -9.68 -4.14 -17.62
CA GLU A 14 -9.40 -5.51 -17.18
C GLU A 14 -8.03 -5.57 -16.50
N GLU A 15 -7.87 -6.41 -15.48
CA GLU A 15 -6.64 -6.52 -14.71
C GLU A 15 -5.41 -6.86 -15.58
N LYS A 16 -5.55 -7.79 -16.51
CA LYS A 16 -4.47 -8.20 -17.42
C LYS A 16 -3.94 -7.01 -18.24
N ASP A 17 -4.85 -6.17 -18.70
CA ASP A 17 -4.55 -4.95 -19.45
C ASP A 17 -3.93 -3.89 -18.52
N LEU A 18 -4.47 -3.70 -17.31
CA LEU A 18 -3.94 -2.79 -16.29
C LEU A 18 -2.46 -3.10 -15.97
N ARG A 19 -2.13 -4.37 -15.70
CA ARG A 19 -0.78 -4.83 -15.34
C ARG A 19 0.29 -4.46 -16.37
N SER A 20 -0.10 -4.32 -17.65
CA SER A 20 0.80 -4.01 -18.76
C SER A 20 1.17 -2.53 -18.88
N ARG A 21 0.35 -1.63 -18.32
CA ARG A 21 0.44 -0.17 -18.48
C ARG A 21 0.75 0.59 -17.18
N LEU A 22 1.09 -0.11 -16.11
CA LEU A 22 1.57 0.50 -14.87
C LEU A 22 2.98 1.06 -15.07
N ASN A 23 3.39 2.03 -14.23
CA ASN A 23 4.73 2.63 -14.28
C ASN A 23 5.85 1.59 -14.15
N ALA A 24 5.62 0.54 -13.36
CA ALA A 24 6.42 -0.68 -13.33
C ALA A 24 5.58 -1.87 -13.85
N PRO A 25 6.10 -2.73 -14.74
CA PRO A 25 5.34 -3.89 -15.22
C PRO A 25 5.03 -4.90 -14.09
N ALA A 26 3.74 -5.09 -13.79
CA ALA A 26 3.27 -5.99 -12.73
C ALA A 26 3.21 -7.45 -13.23
N LYS A 27 4.37 -8.11 -13.28
CA LYS A 27 4.52 -9.48 -13.78
C LYS A 27 3.99 -10.55 -12.83
N ASN A 28 3.95 -10.25 -11.54
CA ASN A 28 3.53 -11.17 -10.51
C ASN A 28 1.99 -11.21 -10.39
N ALA A 29 1.37 -12.21 -11.01
CA ALA A 29 -0.09 -12.37 -10.99
C ALA A 29 -0.63 -12.96 -9.66
N THR A 30 0.23 -13.52 -8.81
CA THR A 30 -0.20 -14.01 -7.48
C THR A 30 -0.27 -12.91 -6.44
N GLN A 31 0.30 -11.74 -6.75
CA GLN A 31 0.22 -10.55 -5.91
C GLN A 31 -0.89 -9.63 -6.42
N ASP A 32 -1.70 -9.16 -5.47
CA ASP A 32 -2.87 -8.34 -5.77
C ASP A 32 -2.47 -6.93 -6.20
N LEU A 33 -3.28 -6.37 -7.11
CA LEU A 33 -3.29 -4.94 -7.40
C LEU A 33 -4.41 -4.29 -6.60
N TYR A 34 -4.09 -3.27 -5.81
CA TYR A 34 -5.12 -2.48 -5.16
C TYR A 34 -5.55 -1.33 -6.06
N VAL A 35 -6.79 -1.42 -6.53
CA VAL A 35 -7.39 -0.46 -7.45
C VAL A 35 -8.40 0.41 -6.70
N SER A 36 -8.24 1.73 -6.78
CA SER A 36 -9.21 2.65 -6.21
C SER A 36 -10.54 2.64 -6.97
N GLY A 37 -11.59 3.16 -6.36
CA GLY A 37 -12.78 3.57 -7.10
C GLY A 37 -12.46 4.63 -8.17
N ALA A 38 -13.44 4.90 -9.03
CA ALA A 38 -13.32 5.92 -10.05
C ALA A 38 -13.09 7.31 -9.42
N LEU A 39 -12.01 7.97 -9.85
CA LEU A 39 -11.68 9.32 -9.42
C LEU A 39 -12.46 10.36 -10.25
N LYS A 40 -12.56 11.59 -9.75
CA LYS A 40 -13.19 12.71 -10.46
C LYS A 40 -12.57 13.01 -11.82
N THR A 41 -11.32 12.57 -12.03
CA THR A 41 -10.59 12.69 -13.30
C THR A 41 -10.97 11.61 -14.32
N GLY A 42 -11.84 10.66 -13.96
CA GLY A 42 -12.19 9.49 -14.79
C GLY A 42 -11.13 8.38 -14.77
N ARG A 43 -10.06 8.54 -14.00
CA ARG A 43 -8.97 7.56 -13.83
C ARG A 43 -9.17 6.73 -12.56
N VAL A 44 -8.42 5.65 -12.44
CA VAL A 44 -8.22 4.88 -11.20
C VAL A 44 -6.78 5.02 -10.74
N MET A 45 -6.58 5.00 -9.43
CA MET A 45 -5.26 4.79 -8.84
C MET A 45 -5.05 3.29 -8.68
N VAL A 46 -3.92 2.78 -9.14
CA VAL A 46 -3.52 1.39 -8.96
C VAL A 46 -2.25 1.36 -8.12
N LYS A 47 -2.26 0.57 -7.06
CA LYS A 47 -1.09 0.27 -6.23
C LYS A 47 -0.64 -1.16 -6.50
N ASP A 48 0.64 -1.31 -6.84
CA ASP A 48 1.30 -2.59 -7.03
C ASP A 48 2.03 -3.01 -5.74
N GLU A 49 1.52 -4.04 -5.07
CA GLU A 49 2.09 -4.57 -3.84
C GLU A 49 3.35 -5.41 -4.05
N ASP A 50 3.71 -5.74 -5.30
CA ASP A 50 4.99 -6.41 -5.60
C ASP A 50 6.16 -5.41 -5.52
N VAL A 51 5.87 -4.12 -5.80
CA VAL A 51 6.84 -3.02 -5.78
C VAL A 51 6.77 -2.21 -4.47
N CYS A 52 5.61 -2.19 -3.81
CA CYS A 52 5.42 -1.38 -2.61
C CYS A 52 6.23 -1.90 -1.42
N LEU A 53 7.07 -1.04 -0.83
CA LEU A 53 7.83 -1.34 0.39
C LEU A 53 7.09 -1.02 1.69
N HIS A 54 5.82 -0.62 1.61
CA HIS A 54 5.03 -0.18 2.77
C HIS A 54 5.73 0.91 3.62
N CYS A 55 6.38 1.87 2.96
CA CYS A 55 7.18 2.89 3.63
C CYS A 55 6.37 4.04 4.26
N GLY A 56 5.06 4.15 4.00
CA GLY A 56 4.22 5.24 4.54
C GLY A 56 4.22 6.53 3.74
N LEU A 57 5.23 6.81 2.91
CA LEU A 57 5.39 8.12 2.29
C LEU A 57 4.20 8.55 1.40
N CYS A 58 3.52 7.60 0.75
CA CYS A 58 2.35 7.90 -0.08
C CYS A 58 1.14 8.33 0.75
N ALA A 59 0.93 7.73 1.93
CA ALA A 59 -0.14 8.11 2.84
C ALA A 59 0.15 9.48 3.47
N GLU A 60 1.36 9.67 4.01
CA GLU A 60 1.77 10.92 4.67
C GLU A 60 1.78 12.15 3.74
N ARG A 61 2.06 11.93 2.45
CA ARG A 61 2.13 13.02 1.46
C ARG A 61 0.84 13.18 0.66
N CYS A 62 -0.21 12.42 0.94
CA CYS A 62 -1.45 12.52 0.18
C CYS A 62 -2.15 13.84 0.53
N PRO A 63 -2.22 14.83 -0.37
CA PRO A 63 -2.79 16.15 -0.05
C PRO A 63 -4.31 16.08 0.19
N THR A 64 -4.96 15.02 -0.27
CA THR A 64 -6.41 14.81 -0.14
C THR A 64 -6.76 13.79 0.93
N GLY A 65 -5.79 13.14 1.58
CA GLY A 65 -6.04 12.03 2.51
C GLY A 65 -6.76 10.83 1.87
N ALA A 66 -6.59 10.61 0.56
CA ALA A 66 -7.26 9.51 -0.16
C ALA A 66 -6.62 8.14 0.11
N TRP A 67 -5.42 8.12 0.70
CA TRP A 67 -4.71 6.92 1.05
C TRP A 67 -4.23 7.00 2.49
N ASP A 68 -4.36 5.89 3.21
CA ASP A 68 -3.97 5.79 4.61
C ASP A 68 -3.17 4.50 4.85
N MET A 69 -2.31 4.52 5.86
CA MET A 69 -1.54 3.36 6.30
C MET A 69 -1.80 3.09 7.77
N GLN A 70 -2.45 1.96 8.03
CA GLN A 70 -2.78 1.51 9.38
C GLN A 70 -1.58 0.82 10.00
N LYS A 71 -1.13 1.33 11.15
CA LYS A 71 -0.12 0.69 12.00
C LYS A 71 -0.84 -0.05 13.11
N TYR A 72 -0.49 -1.32 13.30
CA TYR A 72 -1.00 -2.14 14.39
C TYR A 72 0.15 -2.52 15.32
N LEU A 73 -0.14 -2.60 16.62
CA LEU A 73 0.75 -3.18 17.60
C LEU A 73 0.34 -4.65 17.78
N ILE A 74 1.22 -5.58 17.40
CA ILE A 74 1.03 -6.99 17.80
C ILE A 74 1.82 -7.21 19.08
N GLU A 75 1.10 -7.48 20.17
CA GLU A 75 1.70 -8.05 21.37
C GLU A 75 1.73 -9.57 21.21
N MET A 76 2.92 -10.11 20.99
CA MET A 76 3.13 -11.55 20.85
C MET A 76 3.37 -12.16 22.24
N ALA A 77 2.61 -13.20 22.59
CA ALA A 77 2.90 -13.99 23.77
C ALA A 77 4.15 -14.83 23.52
N LEU A 78 5.24 -14.53 24.22
CA LEU A 78 6.41 -15.39 24.24
C LEU A 78 6.17 -16.56 25.21
N PRO A 79 6.41 -17.81 24.80
CA PRO A 79 6.26 -18.94 25.70
C PRO A 79 7.26 -18.83 26.87
N GLY A 80 6.74 -18.75 28.10
CA GLY A 80 7.53 -18.92 29.32
C GLY A 80 7.93 -17.65 30.10
N THR A 81 7.63 -16.44 29.62
CA THR A 81 7.91 -15.21 30.40
C THR A 81 6.63 -14.52 30.80
N ASN A 82 6.22 -14.73 32.05
CA ASN A 82 5.08 -14.05 32.67
C ASN A 82 5.48 -12.63 33.11
N THR A 83 5.80 -11.75 32.17
CA THR A 83 6.07 -10.34 32.45
C THR A 83 5.52 -9.44 31.33
N LEU A 84 4.47 -8.69 31.65
CA LEU A 84 4.12 -7.42 31.02
C LEU A 84 4.35 -6.32 32.07
N PRO A 85 4.66 -5.05 31.71
CA PRO A 85 4.39 -4.42 30.40
C PRO A 85 5.59 -3.66 29.80
N TYR A 86 5.61 -3.48 28.48
CA TYR A 86 6.33 -2.36 27.88
C TYR A 86 5.40 -1.52 27.03
N HIS A 87 4.83 -0.50 27.67
CA HIS A 87 4.31 0.67 27.00
C HIS A 87 5.41 1.73 26.92
N LYS A 88 5.88 2.04 25.71
CA LYS A 88 6.22 3.43 25.40
C LYS A 88 5.23 3.94 24.37
N LYS A 89 4.33 4.81 24.83
CA LYS A 89 3.59 5.72 23.96
C LYS A 89 4.60 6.53 23.15
N ALA A 90 4.49 6.49 21.82
CA ALA A 90 5.14 7.45 20.96
C ALA A 90 4.31 8.75 20.94
N ALA A 91 5.00 9.88 21.10
CA ALA A 91 4.44 11.22 20.97
C ALA A 91 4.11 11.56 19.51
#